data_AF-A0AAJ0BQ54-F1
#
_entry.id   AF-A0AAJ0BQ54-F1
#
_cell.length_a   1.000
_cell.length_b   1.000
_cell.length_c   1.000
_cell.angle_alpha   90.00
_cell.angle_beta   90.00
_cell.angle_gamma   90.00
#
_symmetry.space_group_name_H-M   'P 1'
#
loop_
_entity.id
_entity.type
_entity.pdbx_description
1 polymer ?
#
loop_
_entity_poly.entity_id
_entity_poly.type
_entity_poly.pdbx_seq_one_letter_code
_entity_poly.pdbx_strand_id
1 'polypeptide(L)'
;MPQTLTKSNSFLGIRIEEAPGTSFEPGDTIIGRVYRKTRAVSPRASVTISLHGGSEFKIVVRNGQSSTFRRHDFFNARDTTYTIFDGPLHIEPASSGVAWPFAITIPSSFDHLSLDRGVPEDHSHPSLGPDDVAARPLPSTFSTGNPVFPQNPRAFVEYFLQAELRLYNHRSTDVYEATLPLSMVNSPEPPITNYHLRLAKFQRGVNSQRLVPGMEDAELTFTQRTQKFFGSPKIPNFIFQAQVEIPTVMQLNDPHPIPICLRVNPLWAKTSDIIRGVPQKVKLTSLALVLKADTEVKWSDIFNTQHASTLHKPDLTVDAAFHALGHDLYVPCSVEDPPLDVGQLVNFRIGPHGRISPAPDYSGQPRVYPCFTTNNIRHSHRLQWEVRLLVAGETVEVMGEGQVTVLSPSDSSGRSAWMRPPTAPENTDSWIRPPAEEEKEEDVAPPSFTEAQNGG
;
A
#
# COMPACT_ATOMS: atom_id res chain seq x y z
N MET A 1 23.53 -9.15 0.55
CA MET A 1 23.23 -10.09 1.65
C MET A 1 21.73 -10.41 1.65
N PRO A 2 21.21 -11.38 2.42
CA PRO A 2 19.79 -11.36 2.78
C PRO A 2 19.50 -10.15 3.69
N GLN A 3 18.24 -9.71 3.73
CA GLN A 3 17.76 -8.65 4.64
C GLN A 3 18.23 -8.90 6.07
N THR A 4 18.53 -7.83 6.81
CA THR A 4 18.96 -7.93 8.21
C THR A 4 17.90 -8.63 9.04
N LEU A 5 18.29 -9.70 9.73
CA LEU A 5 17.40 -10.48 10.60
C LEU A 5 17.58 -10.07 12.06
N THR A 6 16.57 -10.36 12.87
CA THR A 6 16.66 -10.19 14.33
C THR A 6 17.74 -11.10 14.90
N LYS A 7 18.78 -10.50 15.49
CA LYS A 7 19.81 -11.20 16.28
C LYS A 7 19.63 -10.78 17.72
N SER A 8 19.12 -11.70 18.55
CA SER A 8 18.88 -11.44 19.97
C SER A 8 19.06 -12.73 20.75
N ASN A 9 19.81 -12.69 21.85
CA ASN A 9 20.06 -13.85 22.70
C ASN A 9 20.28 -13.41 24.17
N SER A 10 20.62 -14.36 25.06
CA SER A 10 20.85 -14.06 26.48
C SER A 10 22.07 -13.17 26.75
N PHE A 11 23.03 -13.12 25.82
CA PHE A 11 24.23 -12.28 25.92
C PHE A 11 23.97 -10.82 25.58
N LEU A 12 23.08 -10.54 24.62
CA LEU A 12 22.61 -9.19 24.29
C LEU A 12 21.29 -9.27 23.50
N GLY A 13 20.37 -8.35 23.78
CA GLY A 13 19.14 -8.18 23.04
C GLY A 13 18.65 -6.73 23.06
N ILE A 14 17.78 -6.40 22.10
CA ILE A 14 17.12 -5.09 21.99
C ILE A 14 15.62 -5.31 22.18
N ARG A 15 14.97 -4.44 22.94
CA ARG A 15 13.52 -4.40 23.07
C ARG A 15 13.03 -2.96 22.99
N ILE A 16 12.11 -2.67 22.08
CA ILE A 16 11.41 -1.39 21.98
C ILE A 16 10.15 -1.39 22.85
N GLU A 17 9.65 -0.21 23.21
CA GLU A 17 8.44 -0.08 24.04
C GLU A 17 7.16 -0.24 23.21
N GLU A 18 7.20 0.10 21.93
CA GLU A 18 6.10 -0.06 21.00
C GLU A 18 5.74 -1.55 20.79
N ALA A 19 4.48 -1.79 20.43
CA ALA A 19 4.00 -3.14 20.18
C ALA A 19 4.74 -3.79 18.98
N PRO A 20 4.95 -5.11 18.99
CA PRO A 20 5.51 -5.82 17.84
C PRO A 20 4.71 -5.53 16.57
N GLY A 21 5.42 -5.23 15.47
CA GLY A 21 4.80 -4.89 14.19
C GLY A 21 4.41 -3.41 14.03
N THR A 22 4.71 -2.56 15.01
CA THR A 22 4.61 -1.10 14.85
C THR A 22 5.53 -0.64 13.73
N SER A 23 4.99 0.20 12.83
CA SER A 23 5.77 0.93 11.85
C SER A 23 6.09 2.33 12.38
N PHE A 24 7.23 2.86 11.95
CA PHE A 24 7.72 4.18 12.31
C PHE A 24 7.73 5.10 11.10
N GLU A 25 7.65 6.39 11.37
CA GLU A 25 7.72 7.45 10.38
C GLU A 25 9.01 8.28 10.54
N PRO A 26 9.46 8.98 9.48
CA PRO A 26 10.60 9.89 9.61
C PRO A 26 10.33 10.98 10.65
N GLY A 27 11.24 11.16 11.61
CA GLY A 27 11.07 12.06 12.74
C GLY A 27 10.58 11.40 14.03
N ASP A 28 10.05 10.17 13.97
CA ASP A 28 9.67 9.43 15.17
C ASP A 28 10.86 9.19 16.10
N THR A 29 10.60 9.10 17.40
CA THR A 29 11.60 8.72 18.39
C THR A 29 11.34 7.32 18.91
N ILE A 30 12.27 6.41 18.62
CA ILE A 30 12.21 5.03 19.06
C ILE A 30 12.70 4.96 20.51
N ILE A 31 11.85 4.48 21.40
CA ILE A 31 12.17 4.31 22.82
C ILE A 31 12.31 2.82 23.14
N GLY A 32 13.37 2.46 23.85
CA GLY A 32 13.61 1.06 24.16
C GLY A 32 14.67 0.82 25.21
N ARG A 33 15.06 -0.45 25.33
CA ARG A 33 16.13 -0.91 26.21
C ARG A 33 17.01 -1.93 25.50
N VAL A 34 18.32 -1.81 25.67
CA VAL A 34 19.27 -2.89 25.41
C VAL A 34 19.38 -3.71 26.69
N TYR A 35 19.31 -5.04 26.61
CA TYR A 35 19.35 -5.88 27.79
C TYR A 35 20.35 -7.02 27.65
N ARG A 36 20.87 -7.47 28.80
CA ARG A 36 21.70 -8.67 28.93
C ARG A 36 21.26 -9.47 30.15
N LYS A 37 21.12 -10.79 29.99
CA LYS A 37 20.76 -11.72 31.07
C LYS A 37 21.93 -12.56 31.56
N THR A 38 22.88 -12.86 30.68
CA THR A 38 24.04 -13.68 31.04
C THR A 38 24.99 -12.93 31.97
N ARG A 39 25.52 -13.65 32.97
CA ARG A 39 26.58 -13.19 33.87
C ARG A 39 27.68 -12.44 33.10
N ALA A 40 28.15 -11.34 33.67
CA ALA A 40 29.28 -10.58 33.18
C ALA A 40 29.99 -9.91 34.36
N VAL A 41 31.31 -9.90 34.33
CA VAL A 41 32.14 -9.13 35.28
C VAL A 41 33.21 -8.48 34.43
N SER A 42 33.25 -7.15 34.42
CA SER A 42 34.26 -6.40 33.68
C SER A 42 34.57 -5.07 34.37
N PRO A 43 35.85 -4.71 34.57
CA PRO A 43 36.23 -3.45 35.19
C PRO A 43 35.83 -2.24 34.35
N ARG A 44 35.65 -2.43 33.04
CA ARG A 44 35.07 -1.45 32.13
C ARG A 44 34.29 -2.17 31.05
N ALA A 45 33.09 -1.69 30.78
CA ALA A 45 32.26 -2.12 29.67
C ALA A 45 31.62 -0.91 29.03
N SER A 46 31.36 -1.00 27.72
CA SER A 46 30.59 0.00 27.00
C SER A 46 29.43 -0.65 26.27
N VAL A 47 28.29 0.04 26.27
CA VAL A 47 27.11 -0.35 25.48
C VAL A 47 26.81 0.79 24.53
N THR A 48 26.78 0.47 23.24
CA THR A 48 26.36 1.40 22.19
C THR A 48 25.11 0.87 21.51
N ILE A 49 24.30 1.80 21.01
CA ILE A 49 23.14 1.54 20.18
C ILE A 49 23.21 2.46 18.98
N SER A 50 22.91 1.94 17.79
CA SER A 50 22.98 2.66 16.53
C SER A 50 21.76 2.36 15.67
N LEU A 51 21.24 3.38 14.99
CA LEU A 51 20.23 3.22 13.95
C LEU A 51 20.94 3.17 12.59
N HIS A 52 20.51 2.24 11.75
CA HIS A 52 20.98 2.11 10.38
C HIS A 52 19.79 2.21 9.45
N GLY A 53 19.96 2.91 8.33
CA GLY A 53 18.96 3.02 7.28
C GLY A 53 19.66 3.09 5.93
N GLY A 54 19.26 2.24 5.00
CA GLY A 54 19.90 2.20 3.70
C GLY A 54 19.16 1.37 2.66
N SER A 55 19.69 1.45 1.44
CA SER A 55 19.25 0.68 0.29
C SER A 55 20.35 -0.24 -0.19
N GLU A 56 20.02 -1.51 -0.40
CA GLU A 56 20.95 -2.51 -0.89
C GLU A 56 20.33 -3.23 -2.09
N PHE A 57 21.16 -3.59 -3.06
CA PHE A 57 20.76 -4.51 -4.12
C PHE A 57 21.80 -5.61 -4.36
N LYS A 58 21.32 -6.75 -4.84
CA LYS A 58 22.12 -7.89 -5.29
C LYS A 58 21.72 -8.25 -6.71
N ILE A 59 22.70 -8.31 -7.61
CA ILE A 59 22.51 -8.79 -8.98
C ILE A 59 23.37 -10.02 -9.17
N VAL A 60 22.80 -11.07 -9.75
CA VAL A 60 23.51 -12.28 -10.17
C VAL A 60 23.68 -12.20 -11.67
N VAL A 61 24.92 -11.98 -12.14
CA VAL A 61 25.20 -11.90 -13.59
C VAL A 61 25.24 -13.33 -14.16
N ARG A 62 24.68 -13.53 -15.37
CA ARG A 62 24.61 -14.86 -16.02
C ARG A 62 26.00 -15.50 -16.10
N ASN A 63 26.04 -16.81 -15.82
CA ASN A 63 27.18 -17.71 -15.58
C ASN A 63 27.62 -17.89 -14.12
N GLY A 64 26.93 -17.28 -13.14
CA GLY A 64 27.03 -17.67 -11.73
C GLY A 64 28.38 -17.36 -11.06
N GLN A 65 29.30 -16.69 -11.76
CA GLN A 65 30.65 -16.41 -11.26
C GLN A 65 30.82 -15.04 -10.61
N SER A 66 29.85 -14.13 -10.72
CA SER A 66 29.94 -12.82 -10.05
C SER A 66 28.58 -12.31 -9.59
N SER A 67 28.56 -11.82 -8.34
CA SER A 67 27.44 -11.08 -7.77
C SER A 67 27.93 -9.71 -7.30
N THR A 68 27.34 -8.65 -7.84
CA THR A 68 27.63 -7.27 -7.41
C THR A 68 26.72 -6.91 -6.26
N PHE A 69 27.32 -6.34 -5.21
CA PHE A 69 26.63 -5.81 -4.03
C PHE A 69 27.01 -4.34 -3.88
N ARG A 70 26.02 -3.48 -3.71
CA ARG A 70 26.24 -2.10 -3.26
C ARG A 70 25.17 -1.73 -2.26
N ARG A 71 25.60 -1.08 -1.18
CA ARG A 71 24.76 -0.49 -0.14
C ARG A 71 24.95 1.02 -0.19
N HIS A 72 23.84 1.75 -0.10
CA HIS A 72 23.84 3.20 0.06
C HIS A 72 23.08 3.52 1.35
N ASP A 73 23.79 4.09 2.31
CA ASP A 73 23.19 4.53 3.56
C ASP A 73 22.44 5.86 3.34
N PHE A 74 21.32 6.03 4.03
CA PHE A 74 20.50 7.24 3.93
C PHE A 74 20.96 8.34 4.89
N PHE A 75 21.65 7.94 5.96
CA PHE A 75 22.21 8.83 6.97
C PHE A 75 23.45 8.20 7.61
N ASN A 76 24.31 9.04 8.15
CA ASN A 76 25.54 8.59 8.77
C ASN A 76 25.22 7.89 10.09
N ALA A 77 25.63 6.64 10.22
CA ALA A 77 25.43 5.87 11.44
C ALA A 77 26.05 6.57 12.67
N ARG A 78 27.09 7.39 12.50
CA ARG A 78 27.70 8.15 13.61
C ARG A 78 26.74 9.14 14.25
N ASP A 79 25.87 9.76 13.47
CA ASP A 79 24.93 10.77 13.94
C ASP A 79 23.74 10.13 14.69
N THR A 80 23.58 8.82 14.54
CA THR A 80 22.53 8.02 15.17
C THR A 80 23.10 6.93 16.08
N THR A 81 24.38 7.03 16.46
CA THR A 81 25.05 6.12 17.41
C THR A 81 25.20 6.78 18.77
N TYR A 82 24.74 6.11 19.81
CA TYR A 82 24.77 6.59 21.19
C TYR A 82 25.44 5.57 22.09
N THR A 83 26.36 6.05 22.94
CA THR A 83 26.88 5.27 24.07
C THR A 83 25.91 5.41 25.24
N ILE A 84 25.16 4.35 25.53
CA ILE A 84 24.15 4.32 26.60
C ILE A 84 24.70 3.79 27.93
N PHE A 85 25.93 3.29 27.92
CA PHE A 85 26.67 2.91 29.12
C PHE A 85 28.19 2.94 28.84
N ASP A 86 28.99 3.51 29.76
CA ASP A 86 30.44 3.32 29.84
C ASP A 86 30.82 3.27 31.33
N GLY A 87 31.30 2.13 31.81
CA GLY A 87 31.62 1.96 33.22
C GLY A 87 31.83 0.50 33.63
N PRO A 88 32.11 0.22 34.91
CA PRO A 88 32.26 -1.14 35.42
C PRO A 88 30.94 -1.90 35.36
N LEU A 89 30.98 -3.16 34.92
CA LEU A 89 29.78 -4.01 34.79
C LEU A 89 29.90 -5.27 35.65
N HIS A 90 28.89 -5.48 36.50
CA HIS A 90 28.72 -6.71 37.25
C HIS A 90 27.27 -7.19 37.14
N ILE A 91 27.08 -8.38 36.57
CA ILE A 91 25.79 -9.08 36.42
C ILE A 91 25.92 -10.43 37.11
N GLU A 92 25.14 -10.63 38.16
CA GLU A 92 25.16 -11.86 38.95
C GLU A 92 24.39 -13.02 38.28
N PRO A 93 24.78 -14.29 38.51
CA PRO A 93 24.16 -15.46 37.88
C PRO A 93 22.66 -15.64 38.16
N ALA A 94 22.16 -15.16 39.30
CA ALA A 94 20.77 -15.30 39.74
C ALA A 94 19.93 -14.01 39.56
N SER A 95 20.50 -12.97 38.94
CA SER A 95 19.80 -11.71 38.70
C SER A 95 18.88 -11.80 37.47
N SER A 96 17.90 -10.90 37.39
CA SER A 96 17.05 -10.73 36.20
C SER A 96 17.81 -10.18 34.97
N GLY A 97 19.12 -9.94 35.09
CA GLY A 97 19.94 -9.23 34.11
C GLY A 97 19.96 -7.71 34.33
N VAL A 98 20.61 -7.02 33.40
CA VAL A 98 20.69 -5.56 33.35
C VAL A 98 20.06 -5.06 32.05
N ALA A 99 19.43 -3.90 32.10
CA ALA A 99 18.87 -3.23 30.94
C ALA A 99 19.25 -1.74 30.94
N TRP A 100 19.64 -1.23 29.79
CA TRP A 100 20.03 0.16 29.56
C TRP A 100 19.00 0.82 28.64
N PRO A 101 18.32 1.89 29.08
CA PRO A 101 17.36 2.60 28.25
C PRO A 101 18.06 3.36 27.12
N PHE A 102 17.33 3.54 26.01
CA PHE A 102 17.74 4.40 24.91
C PHE A 102 16.53 5.13 24.32
N ALA A 103 16.79 6.26 23.69
CA ALA A 103 15.87 6.97 22.83
C ALA A 103 16.65 7.43 21.59
N ILE A 104 16.18 7.07 20.39
CA ILE A 104 16.82 7.44 19.12
C ILE A 104 15.78 8.05 18.21
N THR A 105 16.01 9.29 17.76
CA THR A 105 15.15 9.95 16.78
C THR A 105 15.56 9.56 15.36
N ILE A 106 14.58 9.13 14.56
CA ILE A 106 14.77 8.80 13.16
C ILE A 106 14.93 10.10 12.37
N PRO A 107 15.98 10.24 11.55
CA PRO A 107 16.13 11.42 10.69
C PRO A 107 14.91 11.64 9.80
N SER A 108 14.49 12.89 9.62
CA SER A 108 13.32 13.21 8.79
C SER A 108 13.62 13.12 7.28
N SER A 109 14.88 13.24 6.88
CA SER A 109 15.31 13.26 5.49
C SER A 109 16.67 12.60 5.28
N PHE A 110 17.07 12.46 4.02
CA PHE A 110 18.38 11.98 3.65
C PHE A 110 19.48 12.95 4.10
N ASP A 111 20.59 12.41 4.58
CA ASP A 111 21.80 13.19 4.77
C ASP A 111 22.61 13.26 3.47
N HIS A 112 22.79 14.48 2.97
CA HIS A 112 23.61 14.76 1.80
C HIS A 112 25.09 14.33 1.94
N LEU A 113 25.63 14.25 3.16
CA LEU A 113 27.01 13.81 3.40
C LEU A 113 27.16 12.29 3.38
N SER A 114 26.06 11.55 3.48
CA SER A 114 26.01 10.09 3.39
C SER A 114 26.05 9.59 1.94
N LEU A 115 25.91 10.51 0.97
CA LEU A 115 26.16 10.22 -0.43
C LEU A 115 27.65 10.01 -0.65
N ASP A 116 28.01 8.80 -1.07
CA ASP A 116 29.37 8.42 -1.38
C ASP A 116 29.95 9.41 -2.41
N ARG A 117 31.04 10.13 -2.06
CA ARG A 117 31.64 11.24 -2.84
C ARG A 117 32.16 10.85 -4.24
N GLY A 118 31.89 9.62 -4.68
CA GLY A 118 32.31 9.03 -5.94
C GLY A 118 31.19 8.48 -6.80
N VAL A 119 29.92 8.83 -6.56
CA VAL A 119 28.80 8.49 -7.47
C VAL A 119 28.55 9.68 -8.42
N PRO A 120 28.94 9.60 -9.71
CA PRO A 120 28.59 10.62 -10.68
C PRO A 120 27.06 10.79 -10.78
N GLU A 121 26.61 12.03 -10.99
CA GLU A 121 25.19 12.42 -11.03
C GLU A 121 24.36 11.58 -12.04
N ASP A 122 24.98 11.16 -13.15
CA ASP A 122 24.39 10.30 -14.18
C ASP A 122 23.95 8.91 -13.66
N HIS A 123 24.43 8.50 -12.49
CA HIS A 123 24.16 7.19 -11.89
C HIS A 123 23.14 7.23 -10.76
N SER A 124 22.62 8.39 -10.42
CA SER A 124 21.47 8.55 -9.53
C SER A 124 20.17 8.60 -10.35
N HIS A 125 19.04 8.22 -9.74
CA HIS A 125 17.72 8.49 -10.32
C HIS A 125 17.32 9.97 -10.17
N PRO A 126 17.43 10.56 -8.96
CA PRO A 126 17.19 11.99 -8.75
C PRO A 126 18.49 12.81 -8.69
N SER A 127 18.40 14.14 -8.84
CA SER A 127 19.54 15.09 -8.75
C SER A 127 20.34 14.91 -7.45
N LEU A 128 21.64 15.21 -7.44
CA LEU A 128 22.47 15.07 -6.23
C LEU A 128 22.73 16.42 -5.51
N GLY A 129 21.97 17.46 -5.85
CA GLY A 129 22.03 18.76 -5.20
C GLY A 129 21.77 18.67 -3.69
N PRO A 130 22.52 19.37 -2.82
CA PRO A 130 22.36 19.30 -1.36
C PRO A 130 20.93 19.60 -0.90
N ASP A 131 20.29 20.63 -1.48
CA ASP A 131 18.93 21.03 -1.15
C ASP A 131 17.90 19.99 -1.65
N ASP A 132 18.12 19.41 -2.83
CA ASP A 132 17.26 18.37 -3.40
C ASP A 132 17.32 17.06 -2.61
N VAL A 133 18.47 16.77 -1.97
CA VAL A 133 18.67 15.58 -1.14
C VAL A 133 18.06 15.78 0.24
N ALA A 134 18.30 16.92 0.87
CA ALA A 134 17.76 17.23 2.19
C ALA A 134 16.22 17.38 2.20
N ALA A 135 15.62 17.73 1.05
CA ALA A 135 14.16 17.79 0.90
C ALA A 135 13.50 16.42 0.66
N ARG A 136 14.27 15.34 0.47
CA ARG A 136 13.70 14.00 0.23
C ARG A 136 13.28 13.34 1.53
N PRO A 137 12.04 12.86 1.64
CA PRO A 137 11.64 12.06 2.78
C PRO A 137 12.28 10.68 2.70
N LEU A 138 12.55 10.06 3.85
CA LEU A 138 13.05 8.69 3.88
C LEU A 138 12.02 7.72 3.25
N PRO A 139 12.47 6.74 2.44
CA PRO A 139 11.60 5.74 1.82
C PRO A 139 11.03 4.76 2.85
N SER A 140 9.85 4.19 2.56
CA SER A 140 9.31 3.08 3.35
C SER A 140 10.15 1.81 3.19
N THR A 141 10.08 0.91 4.17
CA THR A 141 10.74 -0.40 4.08
C THR A 141 10.23 -1.17 2.86
N PHE A 142 11.17 -1.67 2.06
CA PHE A 142 10.90 -2.34 0.79
C PHE A 142 11.75 -3.58 0.63
N SER A 143 11.19 -4.60 -0.01
CA SER A 143 11.92 -5.82 -0.35
C SER A 143 11.36 -6.42 -1.62
N THR A 144 12.22 -6.68 -2.60
CA THR A 144 11.92 -7.45 -3.80
C THR A 144 12.91 -8.59 -4.00
N GLY A 145 12.42 -9.66 -4.62
CA GLY A 145 13.18 -10.88 -4.91
C GLY A 145 12.32 -12.11 -4.73
N ASN A 146 12.20 -12.92 -5.78
CA ASN A 146 11.53 -14.21 -5.66
C ASN A 146 12.50 -15.24 -5.07
N PRO A 147 12.19 -15.89 -3.93
CA PRO A 147 13.00 -16.99 -3.42
C PRO A 147 13.07 -18.18 -4.39
N VAL A 148 12.08 -18.34 -5.27
CA VAL A 148 11.97 -19.43 -6.26
C VAL A 148 12.89 -19.20 -7.47
N PHE A 149 13.19 -17.94 -7.84
CA PHE A 149 14.05 -17.62 -8.99
C PHE A 149 15.28 -16.81 -8.52
N PRO A 150 16.36 -17.50 -8.10
CA PRO A 150 17.54 -16.85 -7.52
C PRO A 150 18.33 -15.97 -8.50
N GLN A 151 18.02 -16.00 -9.81
CA GLN A 151 18.63 -15.15 -10.82
C GLN A 151 17.99 -13.75 -10.91
N ASN A 152 16.83 -13.52 -10.27
CA ASN A 152 16.22 -12.19 -10.28
C ASN A 152 17.02 -11.24 -9.37
N PRO A 153 17.21 -9.98 -9.80
CA PRO A 153 17.81 -8.96 -8.94
C PRO A 153 16.98 -8.83 -7.66
N ARG A 154 17.67 -8.73 -6.52
CA ARG A 154 17.04 -8.44 -5.23
C ARG A 154 17.38 -7.02 -4.84
N ALA A 155 16.40 -6.29 -4.33
CA ALA A 155 16.60 -4.94 -3.84
C ALA A 155 15.82 -4.75 -2.54
N PHE A 156 16.44 -4.07 -1.59
CA PHE A 156 15.91 -3.86 -0.25
C PHE A 156 16.11 -2.41 0.15
N VAL A 157 15.13 -1.88 0.87
CA VAL A 157 15.23 -0.67 1.68
C VAL A 157 14.97 -1.13 3.10
N GLU A 158 15.96 -1.00 3.97
CA GLU A 158 15.89 -1.53 5.33
C GLU A 158 16.33 -0.51 6.37
N TYR A 159 15.77 -0.69 7.56
CA TYR A 159 16.09 0.06 8.76
C TYR A 159 16.25 -0.93 9.90
N PHE A 160 17.26 -0.76 10.73
CA PHE A 160 17.48 -1.64 11.88
C PHE A 160 18.26 -0.93 12.98
N LEU A 161 18.00 -1.35 14.22
CA LEU A 161 18.83 -1.02 15.36
C LEU A 161 19.95 -2.06 15.50
N GLN A 162 21.14 -1.61 15.83
CA GLN A 162 22.27 -2.46 16.19
C GLN A 162 22.83 -2.02 17.55
N ALA A 163 22.84 -2.95 18.50
CA ALA A 163 23.45 -2.77 19.80
C ALA A 163 24.76 -3.55 19.87
N GLU A 164 25.77 -2.95 20.50
CA GLU A 164 27.06 -3.56 20.74
C GLU A 164 27.44 -3.41 22.22
N LEU A 165 27.83 -4.51 22.85
CA LEU A 165 28.40 -4.53 24.21
C LEU A 165 29.86 -4.95 24.12
N ARG A 166 30.76 -4.08 24.55
CA ARG A 166 32.19 -4.40 24.72
C ARG A 166 32.50 -4.60 26.20
N LEU A 167 33.10 -5.72 26.56
CA LEU A 167 33.65 -5.98 27.89
C LEU A 167 35.17 -5.91 27.82
N TYR A 168 35.78 -4.95 28.53
CA TYR A 168 37.23 -4.77 28.55
C TYR A 168 37.84 -5.50 29.73
N ASN A 169 38.39 -6.67 29.47
CA ASN A 169 39.10 -7.48 30.47
C ASN A 169 40.62 -7.22 30.35
N HIS A 170 41.40 -7.56 31.38
CA HIS A 170 42.85 -7.28 31.41
C HIS A 170 43.66 -7.81 30.22
N ARG A 171 43.14 -8.78 29.46
CA ARG A 171 43.83 -9.42 28.33
C ARG A 171 43.00 -9.56 27.06
N SER A 172 41.71 -9.24 27.09
CA SER A 172 40.80 -9.41 25.95
C SER A 172 39.66 -8.42 25.99
N THR A 173 39.11 -8.13 24.80
CA THR A 173 37.85 -7.40 24.66
C THR A 173 36.83 -8.37 24.10
N ASP A 174 35.81 -8.71 24.89
CA ASP A 174 34.71 -9.54 24.43
C ASP A 174 33.63 -8.62 23.83
N VAL A 175 33.20 -8.91 22.60
CA VAL A 175 32.20 -8.11 21.88
C VAL A 175 30.95 -8.95 21.65
N TYR A 176 29.79 -8.40 22.02
CA TYR A 176 28.49 -9.00 21.78
C TYR A 176 27.63 -8.03 20.98
N GLU A 177 26.80 -8.56 20.09
CA GLU A 177 25.97 -7.77 19.19
C GLU A 177 24.54 -8.29 19.18
N ALA A 178 23.61 -7.35 19.03
CA ALA A 178 22.20 -7.62 18.76
C ALA A 178 21.69 -6.71 17.65
N THR A 179 20.78 -7.21 16.83
CA THR A 179 20.13 -6.45 15.74
C THR A 179 18.62 -6.59 15.82
N LEU A 180 17.90 -5.51 15.54
CA LEU A 180 16.44 -5.47 15.51
C LEU A 180 15.97 -4.71 14.25
N PRO A 181 15.41 -5.39 13.25
CA PRO A 181 14.82 -4.75 12.08
C PRO A 181 13.60 -3.91 12.44
N LEU A 182 13.42 -2.80 11.73
CA LEU A 182 12.32 -1.86 11.88
C LEU A 182 11.51 -1.79 10.58
N SER A 183 10.21 -1.51 10.72
CA SER A 183 9.33 -1.21 9.58
C SER A 183 9.14 0.30 9.50
N MET A 184 9.51 0.89 8.37
CA MET A 184 9.28 2.30 8.07
C MET A 184 8.11 2.45 7.12
N VAL A 185 7.24 3.41 7.39
CA VAL A 185 6.18 3.87 6.49
C VAL A 185 6.34 5.37 6.31
N ASN A 186 5.97 5.85 5.13
CA ASN A 186 5.93 7.27 4.82
C ASN A 186 4.48 7.58 4.46
N SER A 187 3.65 7.93 5.46
CA SER A 187 2.22 8.13 5.28
C SER A 187 1.94 9.57 4.86
N PRO A 188 1.41 9.82 3.64
CA PRO A 188 0.91 11.14 3.32
C PRO A 188 -0.40 11.39 4.07
N GLU A 189 -0.44 12.41 4.92
CA GLU A 189 -1.67 12.95 5.50
C GLU A 189 -2.16 14.16 4.68
N PRO A 190 -3.46 14.32 4.39
CA PRO A 190 -4.63 13.43 4.63
C PRO A 190 -4.89 12.42 3.47
N PRO A 191 -5.93 11.55 3.55
CA PRO A 191 -6.34 10.73 2.41
C PRO A 191 -6.57 11.56 1.13
N ILE A 192 -6.21 11.00 -0.02
CA ILE A 192 -6.40 11.71 -1.28
C ILE A 192 -7.88 11.87 -1.60
N THR A 193 -8.24 13.03 -2.15
CA THR A 193 -9.60 13.31 -2.64
C THR A 193 -9.66 13.35 -4.16
N ASN A 194 -8.50 13.34 -4.83
CA ASN A 194 -8.39 13.41 -6.29
C ASN A 194 -7.49 12.30 -6.83
N TYR A 195 -8.10 11.37 -7.56
CA TYR A 195 -7.41 10.23 -8.21
C TYR A 195 -6.77 10.59 -9.56
N HIS A 196 -6.91 11.85 -10.00
CA HIS A 196 -6.43 12.36 -11.28
C HIS A 196 -6.82 11.44 -12.45
N LEU A 197 -8.13 11.34 -12.71
CA LEU A 197 -8.66 10.46 -13.75
C LEU A 197 -8.15 10.86 -15.14
N ARG A 198 -7.60 9.88 -15.87
CA ARG A 198 -7.19 10.04 -17.26
C ARG A 198 -8.24 9.42 -18.18
N LEU A 199 -8.79 10.25 -19.06
CA LEU A 199 -9.77 9.85 -20.06
C LEU A 199 -9.09 9.23 -21.30
N ALA A 200 -9.44 7.98 -21.60
CA ALA A 200 -9.09 7.29 -22.83
C ALA A 200 -10.32 7.18 -23.75
N LYS A 201 -10.15 7.51 -25.03
CA LYS A 201 -11.24 7.58 -26.03
C LYS A 201 -10.97 6.61 -27.18
N PHE A 202 -11.96 5.78 -27.52
CA PHE A 202 -11.85 4.79 -28.58
C PHE A 202 -13.04 4.89 -29.51
N GLN A 203 -12.80 5.18 -30.79
CA GLN A 203 -13.84 5.02 -31.80
C GLN A 203 -14.04 3.54 -32.09
N ARG A 204 -15.27 3.06 -32.00
CA ARG A 204 -15.68 1.68 -32.26
C ARG A 204 -16.96 1.66 -33.09
N GLY A 205 -17.23 0.51 -33.69
CA GLY A 205 -18.37 0.29 -34.55
C GLY A 205 -18.91 -1.12 -34.40
N VAL A 206 -20.22 -1.27 -34.50
CA VAL A 206 -20.90 -2.56 -34.45
C VAL A 206 -21.83 -2.66 -35.65
N ASN A 207 -21.76 -3.79 -36.37
CA ASN A 207 -22.60 -4.07 -37.52
C ASN A 207 -23.56 -5.22 -37.18
N SER A 208 -24.84 -4.93 -36.96
CA SER A 208 -25.82 -5.95 -36.60
C SER A 208 -27.24 -5.55 -36.97
N GLN A 209 -28.04 -6.51 -37.42
CA GLN A 209 -29.48 -6.31 -37.62
C GLN A 209 -30.22 -6.09 -36.28
N ARG A 210 -29.64 -6.59 -35.18
CA ARG A 210 -30.17 -6.41 -33.81
C ARG A 210 -30.07 -4.97 -33.28
N LEU A 211 -29.48 -4.06 -34.05
CA LEU A 211 -29.45 -2.63 -33.73
C LEU A 211 -30.78 -1.94 -34.06
N VAL A 212 -31.61 -2.54 -34.91
CA VAL A 212 -32.91 -1.99 -35.33
C VAL A 212 -33.96 -2.33 -34.28
N PRO A 213 -34.76 -1.35 -33.81
CA PRO A 213 -35.85 -1.59 -32.89
C PRO A 213 -36.80 -2.69 -33.38
N GLY A 214 -37.12 -3.65 -32.53
CA GLY A 214 -37.96 -4.82 -32.85
C GLY A 214 -37.21 -6.01 -33.47
N MET A 215 -35.88 -5.92 -33.63
CA MET A 215 -35.04 -7.04 -34.08
C MET A 215 -34.00 -7.48 -33.05
N GLU A 216 -34.13 -7.05 -31.79
CA GLU A 216 -33.13 -7.24 -30.73
C GLU A 216 -32.84 -8.72 -30.45
N ASP A 217 -33.90 -9.55 -30.44
CA ASP A 217 -33.85 -11.00 -30.17
C ASP A 217 -33.85 -11.85 -31.44
N ALA A 218 -33.72 -11.25 -32.62
CA ALA A 218 -33.80 -11.99 -33.88
C ALA A 218 -32.72 -13.10 -33.94
N GLU A 219 -33.17 -14.35 -34.12
CA GLU A 219 -32.30 -15.45 -34.54
C GLU A 219 -31.89 -15.21 -35.99
N LEU A 220 -30.64 -14.77 -36.20
CA LEU A 220 -30.14 -14.49 -37.53
C LEU A 220 -30.17 -15.78 -38.36
N THR A 221 -31.03 -15.82 -39.37
CA THR A 221 -31.14 -16.94 -40.30
C THR A 221 -29.80 -17.15 -41.04
N PHE A 222 -29.54 -18.37 -41.51
CA PHE A 222 -28.28 -18.71 -42.19
C PHE A 222 -27.95 -17.73 -43.35
N THR A 223 -28.95 -17.27 -44.09
CA THR A 223 -28.82 -16.25 -45.15
C THR A 223 -28.41 -14.86 -44.64
N GLN A 224 -28.88 -14.45 -43.46
CA GLN A 224 -28.46 -13.19 -42.81
C GLN A 224 -27.04 -13.28 -42.23
N ARG A 225 -26.61 -14.47 -41.77
CA ARG A 225 -25.22 -14.73 -41.34
C ARG A 225 -24.25 -14.68 -42.52
N THR A 226 -24.63 -15.17 -43.71
CA THR A 226 -23.79 -15.05 -44.91
C THR A 226 -23.72 -13.61 -45.41
N GLN A 227 -24.80 -12.82 -45.33
CA GLN A 227 -24.77 -11.38 -45.66
C GLN A 227 -23.87 -10.55 -44.73
N LYS A 228 -23.76 -10.93 -43.43
CA LYS A 228 -22.78 -10.36 -42.49
C LYS A 228 -21.33 -10.54 -42.96
N PHE A 229 -21.01 -11.67 -43.58
CA PHE A 229 -19.66 -11.99 -44.04
C PHE A 229 -19.21 -11.21 -45.29
N PHE A 230 -20.17 -10.68 -46.07
CA PHE A 230 -19.90 -9.98 -47.34
C PHE A 230 -20.10 -8.46 -47.29
N GLY A 231 -20.30 -7.87 -46.11
CA GLY A 231 -20.31 -6.40 -45.95
C GLY A 231 -21.44 -5.70 -46.71
N SER A 232 -22.64 -6.27 -46.74
CA SER A 232 -23.78 -5.63 -47.43
C SER A 232 -24.13 -4.28 -46.79
N PRO A 233 -24.35 -3.20 -47.58
CA PRO A 233 -24.79 -1.89 -47.09
C PRO A 233 -26.18 -1.91 -46.41
N LYS A 234 -26.86 -3.06 -46.42
CA LYS A 234 -28.15 -3.30 -45.74
C LYS A 234 -28.01 -3.68 -44.26
N ILE A 235 -26.79 -3.76 -43.73
CA ILE A 235 -26.55 -4.07 -42.31
C ILE A 235 -26.36 -2.74 -41.56
N PRO A 236 -27.23 -2.43 -40.60
CA PRO A 236 -27.09 -1.24 -39.76
C PRO A 236 -25.73 -1.24 -39.05
N ASN A 237 -25.09 -0.07 -39.05
CA ASN A 237 -23.80 0.18 -38.42
C ASN A 237 -23.97 1.26 -37.36
N PHE A 238 -23.69 0.91 -36.11
CA PHE A 238 -23.66 1.83 -34.98
C PHE A 238 -22.23 2.22 -34.66
N ILE A 239 -21.88 3.49 -34.88
CA ILE A 239 -20.56 4.04 -34.60
C ILE A 239 -20.62 4.88 -33.33
N PHE A 240 -19.69 4.64 -32.41
CA PHE A 240 -19.64 5.33 -31.12
C PHE A 240 -18.20 5.55 -30.65
N GLN A 241 -18.06 6.42 -29.66
CA GLN A 241 -16.84 6.63 -28.90
C GLN A 241 -17.00 6.04 -27.50
N ALA A 242 -16.29 4.96 -27.21
CA ALA A 242 -16.14 4.46 -25.85
C ALA A 242 -15.16 5.35 -25.09
N GLN A 243 -15.57 5.80 -23.91
CA GLN A 243 -14.82 6.64 -23.00
C GLN A 243 -14.58 5.86 -21.71
N VAL A 244 -13.32 5.76 -21.31
CA VAL A 244 -12.88 5.05 -20.12
C VAL A 244 -12.01 6.01 -19.31
N GLU A 245 -12.43 6.31 -18.09
CA GLU A 245 -11.66 7.15 -17.15
C GLU A 245 -11.03 6.26 -16.09
N ILE A 246 -9.70 6.33 -15.99
CA ILE A 246 -8.88 5.45 -15.16
C ILE A 246 -8.02 6.31 -14.22
N PRO A 247 -7.84 5.92 -12.94
CA PRO A 247 -7.00 6.66 -11.99
C PRO A 247 -5.54 6.71 -12.45
N THR A 248 -4.90 7.86 -12.24
CA THR A 248 -3.43 8.00 -12.37
C THR A 248 -2.73 8.15 -11.02
N VAL A 249 -3.50 8.34 -9.95
CA VAL A 249 -3.04 8.27 -8.57
C VAL A 249 -3.97 7.34 -7.79
N MET A 250 -3.40 6.44 -7.00
CA MET A 250 -4.14 5.56 -6.10
C MET A 250 -3.46 5.55 -4.73
N GLN A 251 -4.23 5.48 -3.66
CA GLN A 251 -3.69 5.37 -2.31
C GLN A 251 -4.01 4.01 -1.71
N LEU A 252 -3.00 3.37 -1.09
CA LEU A 252 -3.22 2.12 -0.37
C LEU A 252 -4.11 2.38 0.85
N ASN A 253 -5.05 1.47 1.13
CA ASN A 253 -6.00 1.56 2.25
C ASN A 253 -6.82 2.86 2.28
N ASP A 254 -7.03 3.49 1.13
CA ASP A 254 -7.94 4.63 1.02
C ASP A 254 -9.36 4.21 1.50
N PRO A 255 -9.99 4.98 2.40
CA PRO A 255 -11.36 4.70 2.83
C PRO A 255 -12.40 4.91 1.72
N HIS A 256 -12.07 5.59 0.62
CA HIS A 256 -12.96 5.82 -0.50
C HIS A 256 -12.69 4.85 -1.66
N PRO A 257 -13.73 4.39 -2.38
CA PRO A 257 -13.54 3.60 -3.59
C PRO A 257 -12.79 4.39 -4.67
N ILE A 258 -11.87 3.72 -5.35
CA ILE A 258 -11.14 4.26 -6.48
C ILE A 258 -12.08 4.26 -7.71
N PRO A 259 -12.36 5.43 -8.31
CA PRO A 259 -13.33 5.55 -9.39
C PRO A 259 -12.83 4.94 -10.71
N ILE A 260 -13.74 4.28 -11.43
CA ILE A 260 -13.52 3.76 -12.79
C ILE A 260 -14.77 4.04 -13.61
N CYS A 261 -14.72 5.10 -14.42
CA CYS A 261 -15.92 5.62 -15.08
C CYS A 261 -15.98 5.19 -16.55
N LEU A 262 -17.13 4.66 -16.96
CA LEU A 262 -17.40 4.22 -18.33
C LEU A 262 -18.54 5.02 -18.96
N ARG A 263 -18.37 5.41 -20.23
CA ARG A 263 -19.41 6.06 -21.02
C ARG A 263 -19.30 5.67 -22.49
N VAL A 264 -20.43 5.61 -23.18
CA VAL A 264 -20.49 5.49 -24.63
C VAL A 264 -21.16 6.72 -25.23
N ASN A 265 -20.46 7.41 -26.13
CA ASN A 265 -21.00 8.55 -26.86
C ASN A 265 -21.29 8.14 -28.31
N PRO A 266 -22.55 8.11 -28.75
CA PRO A 266 -22.89 7.76 -30.12
C PRO A 266 -22.39 8.83 -31.10
N LEU A 267 -21.83 8.40 -32.24
CA LEU A 267 -21.39 9.27 -33.33
C LEU A 267 -22.42 9.23 -34.45
N TRP A 268 -23.53 9.95 -34.25
CA TRP A 268 -24.71 9.90 -35.11
C TRP A 268 -24.45 10.22 -36.58
N ALA A 269 -23.50 11.11 -36.87
CA ALA A 269 -23.10 11.46 -38.24
C ALA A 269 -22.46 10.29 -39.01
N LYS A 270 -21.89 9.31 -38.30
CA LYS A 270 -21.24 8.12 -38.89
C LYS A 270 -22.08 6.85 -38.74
N THR A 271 -23.21 6.94 -38.05
CA THR A 271 -24.14 5.84 -37.79
C THR A 271 -25.17 5.75 -38.93
N SER A 272 -25.58 4.54 -39.29
CA SER A 272 -26.59 4.31 -40.32
C SER A 272 -27.89 5.06 -40.05
N ASP A 273 -28.49 5.64 -41.09
CA ASP A 273 -29.68 6.50 -40.97
C ASP A 273 -30.85 5.80 -40.24
N ILE A 274 -31.05 4.51 -40.48
CA ILE A 274 -32.14 3.70 -39.90
C ILE A 274 -32.09 3.60 -38.37
N ILE A 275 -30.93 3.80 -37.74
CA ILE A 275 -30.74 3.74 -36.27
C ILE A 275 -30.21 5.06 -35.71
N ARG A 276 -30.22 6.14 -36.50
CA ARG A 276 -29.75 7.44 -36.04
C ARG A 276 -30.68 7.99 -34.97
N GLY A 277 -30.13 8.37 -33.82
CA GLY A 277 -30.89 8.89 -32.69
C GLY A 277 -31.62 7.82 -31.87
N VAL A 278 -31.41 6.54 -32.18
CA VAL A 278 -31.98 5.42 -31.41
C VAL A 278 -31.01 5.01 -30.31
N PRO A 279 -31.35 5.18 -29.02
CA PRO A 279 -30.49 4.76 -27.91
C PRO A 279 -30.19 3.25 -27.97
N GLN A 280 -28.92 2.89 -27.88
CA GLN A 280 -28.48 1.50 -27.90
C GLN A 280 -28.17 1.01 -26.48
N LYS A 281 -28.60 -0.21 -26.16
CA LYS A 281 -28.22 -0.86 -24.90
C LYS A 281 -26.78 -1.35 -25.00
N VAL A 282 -25.91 -0.81 -24.16
CA VAL A 282 -24.50 -1.21 -24.06
C VAL A 282 -24.31 -1.93 -22.73
N LYS A 283 -24.15 -3.25 -22.76
CA LYS A 283 -23.92 -4.05 -21.55
C LYS A 283 -22.42 -4.14 -21.29
N LEU A 284 -21.99 -3.91 -20.04
CA LEU A 284 -20.65 -4.24 -19.59
C LEU A 284 -20.56 -5.74 -19.33
N THR A 285 -19.60 -6.43 -19.94
CA THR A 285 -19.43 -7.88 -19.79
C THR A 285 -18.16 -8.29 -19.08
N SER A 286 -17.13 -7.44 -19.08
CA SER A 286 -15.89 -7.69 -18.34
C SER A 286 -15.13 -6.38 -18.09
N LEU A 287 -14.45 -6.30 -16.94
CA LEU A 287 -13.54 -5.22 -16.56
C LEU A 287 -12.32 -5.80 -15.83
N ALA A 288 -11.22 -5.98 -16.55
CA ALA A 288 -9.98 -6.49 -16.00
C ALA A 288 -9.00 -5.36 -15.69
N LEU A 289 -8.35 -5.43 -14.52
CA LEU A 289 -7.33 -4.48 -14.08
C LEU A 289 -6.12 -5.22 -13.55
N VAL A 290 -4.95 -4.90 -14.10
CA VAL A 290 -3.67 -5.47 -13.69
C VAL A 290 -2.72 -4.36 -13.32
N LEU A 291 -2.30 -4.34 -12.05
CA LEU A 291 -1.28 -3.41 -11.57
C LEU A 291 0.10 -4.01 -11.81
N LYS A 292 0.88 -3.40 -12.69
CA LYS A 292 2.26 -3.78 -13.01
C LYS A 292 3.21 -3.02 -12.12
N ALA A 293 3.93 -3.69 -11.25
CA ALA A 293 5.02 -3.07 -10.49
C ALA A 293 6.35 -3.25 -11.23
N ASP A 294 7.12 -2.19 -11.36
CA ASP A 294 8.46 -2.17 -11.96
C ASP A 294 9.46 -1.64 -10.94
N THR A 295 10.50 -2.42 -10.68
CA THR A 295 11.61 -2.03 -9.79
C THR A 295 12.88 -1.95 -10.61
N GLU A 296 13.31 -0.73 -10.89
CA GLU A 296 14.59 -0.44 -11.55
C GLU A 296 15.67 -0.30 -10.48
N VAL A 297 16.82 -0.91 -10.72
CA VAL A 297 18.03 -0.70 -9.92
C VAL A 297 19.09 -0.09 -10.81
N LYS A 298 19.60 1.09 -10.44
CA LYS A 298 20.73 1.76 -11.09
C LYS A 298 22.02 1.47 -10.35
N TRP A 299 23.07 1.14 -11.10
CA TRP A 299 24.43 1.13 -10.57
C TRP A 299 25.46 1.54 -11.62
N SER A 300 26.56 2.10 -11.14
CA SER A 300 27.74 2.35 -11.94
C SER A 300 28.68 1.14 -11.93
N ASP A 301 29.05 0.69 -13.12
CA ASP A 301 30.35 0.06 -13.37
C ASP A 301 31.22 1.07 -14.13
N ILE A 302 32.53 0.84 -14.20
CA ILE A 302 33.56 1.77 -14.70
C ILE A 302 33.24 2.30 -16.13
N PHE A 303 32.35 1.63 -16.88
CA PHE A 303 32.07 1.95 -18.28
C PHE A 303 30.58 2.07 -18.68
N ASN A 304 29.59 1.75 -17.83
CA ASN A 304 28.16 1.80 -18.21
C ASN A 304 27.19 1.83 -17.00
N THR A 305 26.05 2.48 -17.18
CA THR A 305 24.88 2.35 -16.29
C THR A 305 24.08 1.12 -16.70
N GLN A 306 23.86 0.20 -15.77
CA GLN A 306 23.03 -0.98 -16.00
C GLN A 306 21.71 -0.87 -15.24
N HIS A 307 20.67 -1.53 -15.75
CA HIS A 307 19.33 -1.59 -15.16
C HIS A 307 18.81 -3.02 -15.17
N ALA A 308 18.04 -3.38 -14.14
CA ALA A 308 17.31 -4.63 -14.09
C ALA A 308 15.90 -4.35 -13.56
N SER A 309 14.88 -4.96 -14.17
CA SER A 309 13.47 -4.80 -13.79
C SER A 309 12.87 -6.13 -13.36
N THR A 310 12.00 -6.08 -12.35
CA THR A 310 11.14 -7.21 -11.98
C THR A 310 9.69 -6.78 -12.12
N LEU A 311 8.93 -7.53 -12.92
CA LEU A 311 7.52 -7.26 -13.19
C LEU A 311 6.64 -8.14 -12.31
N HIS A 312 5.92 -7.53 -11.37
CA HIS A 312 4.81 -8.20 -10.67
C HIS A 312 3.48 -7.74 -11.25
N LYS A 313 2.52 -8.66 -11.37
CA LYS A 313 1.21 -8.43 -11.97
C LYS A 313 0.08 -8.90 -11.03
N PRO A 314 -0.10 -8.29 -9.85
CA PRO A 314 -1.34 -8.51 -9.11
C PRO A 314 -2.54 -8.15 -9.99
N ASP A 315 -3.40 -9.15 -10.21
CA ASP A 315 -4.75 -8.93 -10.71
C ASP A 315 -5.56 -8.29 -9.57
N LEU A 316 -6.20 -7.16 -9.85
CA LEU A 316 -7.00 -6.45 -8.87
C LEU A 316 -8.40 -7.08 -8.72
N THR A 317 -8.70 -8.16 -9.44
CA THR A 317 -9.90 -9.00 -9.32
C THR A 317 -11.22 -8.25 -9.50
N VAL A 318 -11.18 -7.07 -10.11
CA VAL A 318 -12.36 -6.21 -10.32
C VAL A 318 -13.43 -6.95 -11.11
N ASP A 319 -13.03 -7.70 -12.13
CA ASP A 319 -13.92 -8.55 -12.92
C ASP A 319 -14.71 -9.55 -12.07
N ALA A 320 -14.06 -10.20 -11.10
CA ALA A 320 -14.72 -11.14 -10.20
C ALA A 320 -15.72 -10.44 -9.25
N ALA A 321 -15.44 -9.23 -8.77
CA ALA A 321 -16.43 -8.50 -7.97
C ALA A 321 -17.58 -7.96 -8.80
N PHE A 322 -17.30 -7.54 -10.04
CA PHE A 322 -18.32 -7.18 -11.01
C PHE A 322 -19.29 -8.35 -11.22
N HIS A 323 -18.79 -9.56 -11.47
CA HIS A 323 -19.64 -10.75 -11.60
C HIS A 323 -20.37 -11.14 -10.31
N ALA A 324 -19.78 -10.85 -9.14
CA ALA A 324 -20.42 -11.10 -7.85
C ALA A 324 -21.65 -10.23 -7.57
N LEU A 325 -21.84 -9.12 -8.30
CA LEU A 325 -23.06 -8.30 -8.20
C LEU A 325 -24.32 -9.04 -8.66
N GLY A 326 -24.17 -10.09 -9.47
CA GLY A 326 -25.27 -10.99 -9.86
C GLY A 326 -26.32 -10.39 -10.81
N HIS A 327 -26.08 -9.19 -11.35
CA HIS A 327 -26.99 -8.53 -12.30
C HIS A 327 -26.23 -7.83 -13.42
N ASP A 328 -26.93 -7.54 -14.52
CA ASP A 328 -26.36 -6.89 -15.69
C ASP A 328 -26.14 -5.38 -15.46
N LEU A 329 -24.93 -4.91 -15.76
CA LEU A 329 -24.61 -3.48 -15.76
C LEU A 329 -24.65 -2.92 -17.18
N TYR A 330 -25.26 -1.76 -17.33
CA TYR A 330 -25.34 -1.06 -18.61
C TYR A 330 -24.56 0.24 -18.57
N VAL A 331 -23.73 0.46 -19.58
CA VAL A 331 -22.97 1.70 -19.77
C VAL A 331 -23.88 2.73 -20.42
N PRO A 332 -24.01 3.95 -19.84
CA PRO A 332 -24.77 5.04 -20.41
C PRO A 332 -24.34 5.34 -21.84
N CYS A 333 -25.32 5.42 -22.75
CA CYS A 333 -25.14 5.69 -24.17
C CYS A 333 -25.59 7.11 -24.53
N SER A 334 -25.15 8.10 -23.75
CA SER A 334 -25.52 9.51 -23.90
C SER A 334 -24.40 10.42 -23.38
N VAL A 335 -24.40 11.66 -23.86
CA VAL A 335 -23.52 12.73 -23.36
C VAL A 335 -24.11 13.37 -22.09
N GLU A 336 -25.42 13.31 -21.92
CA GLU A 336 -26.14 13.98 -20.81
C GLU A 336 -26.12 13.15 -19.52
N ASP A 337 -26.14 11.82 -19.64
CA ASP A 337 -26.15 10.93 -18.50
C ASP A 337 -24.78 10.91 -17.78
N PRO A 338 -24.76 10.80 -16.43
CA PRO A 338 -23.51 10.60 -15.69
C PRO A 338 -22.86 9.28 -16.13
N PRO A 339 -21.51 9.19 -16.11
CA PRO A 339 -20.84 7.96 -16.48
C PRO A 339 -21.10 6.86 -15.44
N LEU A 340 -20.99 5.59 -15.85
CA LEU A 340 -21.08 4.45 -14.94
C LEU A 340 -19.78 4.32 -14.16
N ASP A 341 -19.79 4.59 -12.85
CA ASP A 341 -18.64 4.34 -11.98
C ASP A 341 -18.66 2.90 -11.44
N VAL A 342 -17.93 2.02 -12.12
CA VAL A 342 -17.80 0.62 -11.71
C VAL A 342 -17.00 0.49 -10.42
N GLY A 343 -16.03 1.38 -10.20
CA GLY A 343 -15.19 1.40 -9.00
C GLY A 343 -16.04 1.60 -7.74
N GLN A 344 -16.98 2.54 -7.78
CA GLN A 344 -17.93 2.75 -6.69
C GLN A 344 -18.86 1.54 -6.49
N LEU A 345 -19.41 0.99 -7.57
CA LEU A 345 -20.36 -0.13 -7.51
C LEU A 345 -19.77 -1.39 -6.88
N VAL A 346 -18.50 -1.68 -7.14
CA VAL A 346 -17.80 -2.85 -6.58
C VAL A 346 -17.00 -2.54 -5.32
N ASN A 347 -17.11 -1.30 -4.79
CA ASN A 347 -16.31 -0.79 -3.67
C ASN A 347 -14.79 -1.05 -3.89
N PHE A 348 -14.30 -0.73 -5.09
CA PHE A 348 -12.93 -1.00 -5.50
C PHE A 348 -11.93 -0.23 -4.65
N ARG A 349 -11.15 -0.93 -3.84
CA ARG A 349 -10.07 -0.36 -3.01
C ARG A 349 -8.84 -1.25 -3.10
N ILE A 350 -7.66 -0.67 -2.93
CA ILE A 350 -6.40 -1.41 -2.91
C ILE A 350 -5.75 -1.29 -1.54
N GLY A 351 -5.09 -2.35 -1.09
CA GLY A 351 -4.29 -2.42 0.11
C GLY A 351 -2.96 -3.11 -0.16
N PRO A 352 -2.17 -3.40 0.88
CA PRO A 352 -0.84 -3.99 0.75
C PRO A 352 -0.82 -5.35 0.05
N HIS A 353 -1.94 -6.07 -0.03
CA HIS A 353 -2.02 -7.40 -0.65
C HIS A 353 -2.85 -7.44 -1.94
N GLY A 354 -3.12 -6.28 -2.55
CA GLY A 354 -3.97 -6.16 -3.73
C GLY A 354 -5.33 -5.57 -3.37
N ARG A 355 -6.42 -6.01 -4.02
CA ARG A 355 -7.74 -5.46 -3.74
C ARG A 355 -8.21 -5.83 -2.32
N ILE A 356 -8.71 -4.86 -1.58
CA ILE A 356 -9.39 -5.10 -0.31
C ILE A 356 -10.74 -5.74 -0.62
N SER A 357 -10.95 -6.96 -0.14
CA SER A 357 -12.17 -7.75 -0.36
C SER A 357 -12.74 -8.21 0.99
N PRO A 358 -14.07 -8.29 1.16
CA PRO A 358 -14.67 -8.89 2.35
C PRO A 358 -14.50 -10.42 2.42
N ALA A 359 -14.06 -11.06 1.33
CA ALA A 359 -13.70 -12.47 1.32
C ALA A 359 -12.32 -12.70 1.98
N PRO A 360 -12.09 -13.83 2.67
CA PRO A 360 -10.84 -14.10 3.35
C PRO A 360 -9.64 -13.97 2.41
N ASP A 361 -8.61 -13.24 2.88
CA ASP A 361 -7.38 -12.99 2.16
C ASP A 361 -6.77 -14.30 1.63
N TYR A 362 -6.59 -14.38 0.31
CA TYR A 362 -5.76 -15.42 -0.28
C TYR A 362 -4.30 -15.12 0.07
N SER A 363 -3.82 -15.74 1.15
CA SER A 363 -2.43 -15.74 1.56
C SER A 363 -1.55 -16.30 0.44
N GLY A 364 -0.97 -15.42 -0.38
CA GLY A 364 -0.16 -15.80 -1.54
C GLY A 364 0.04 -14.68 -2.58
N GLN A 365 -0.78 -13.63 -2.54
CA GLN A 365 -0.59 -12.46 -3.42
C GLN A 365 0.69 -11.67 -3.04
N PRO A 366 1.51 -11.26 -4.01
CA PRO A 366 2.67 -10.42 -3.77
C PRO A 366 2.23 -9.06 -3.20
N ARG A 367 3.02 -8.54 -2.25
CA ARG A 367 2.74 -7.25 -1.60
C ARG A 367 2.83 -6.10 -2.61
N VAL A 368 1.86 -5.20 -2.59
CA VAL A 368 1.88 -3.92 -3.30
C VAL A 368 2.60 -2.90 -2.44
N TYR A 369 3.63 -2.26 -2.99
CA TYR A 369 4.38 -1.20 -2.33
C TYR A 369 4.03 0.16 -2.95
N PRO A 370 4.14 1.27 -2.20
CA PRO A 370 4.04 2.61 -2.77
C PRO A 370 5.17 2.89 -3.77
N CYS A 371 4.94 3.82 -4.70
CA CYS A 371 5.99 4.35 -5.54
C CYS A 371 7.04 5.09 -4.69
N PHE A 372 8.32 4.79 -4.90
CA PHE A 372 9.41 5.51 -4.25
C PHE A 372 10.64 5.56 -5.17
N THR A 373 11.55 6.47 -4.86
CA THR A 373 12.83 6.58 -5.55
C THR A 373 13.92 6.88 -4.52
N THR A 374 14.93 6.02 -4.46
CA THR A 374 16.21 6.27 -3.79
C THR A 374 17.26 6.61 -4.84
N ASN A 375 18.53 6.78 -4.44
CA ASN A 375 19.61 7.06 -5.38
C ASN A 375 19.80 5.91 -6.40
N ASN A 376 19.66 4.66 -5.94
CA ASN A 376 19.97 3.45 -6.69
C ASN A 376 18.76 2.56 -6.99
N ILE A 377 17.57 2.84 -6.44
CA ILE A 377 16.36 2.04 -6.64
C ILE A 377 15.20 2.97 -7.01
N ARG A 378 14.46 2.63 -8.06
CA ARG A 378 13.18 3.25 -8.40
C ARG A 378 12.10 2.19 -8.47
N HIS A 379 11.05 2.35 -7.67
CA HIS A 379 9.87 1.49 -7.71
C HIS A 379 8.69 2.29 -8.25
N SER A 380 8.07 1.80 -9.32
CA SER A 380 6.99 2.49 -10.03
C SER A 380 5.91 1.52 -10.51
N HIS A 381 4.74 2.06 -10.87
CA HIS A 381 3.60 1.25 -11.29
C HIS A 381 3.03 1.67 -12.64
N ARG A 382 2.46 0.69 -13.34
CA ARG A 382 1.58 0.90 -14.50
C ARG A 382 0.27 0.15 -14.30
N LEU A 383 -0.84 0.78 -14.65
CA LEU A 383 -2.14 0.14 -14.64
C LEU A 383 -2.50 -0.27 -16.06
N GLN A 384 -2.57 -1.58 -16.29
CA GLN A 384 -3.15 -2.15 -17.50
C GLN A 384 -4.63 -2.43 -17.24
N TRP A 385 -5.47 -2.13 -18.23
CA TRP A 385 -6.90 -2.32 -18.12
C TRP A 385 -7.50 -2.81 -19.44
N GLU A 386 -8.58 -3.57 -19.36
CA GLU A 386 -9.36 -4.09 -20.48
C GLU A 386 -10.85 -4.03 -20.14
N VAL A 387 -11.64 -3.50 -21.06
CA VAL A 387 -13.11 -3.40 -20.94
C VAL A 387 -13.74 -4.11 -22.12
N ARG A 388 -14.69 -4.99 -21.84
CA ARG A 388 -15.52 -5.64 -22.85
C ARG A 388 -16.95 -5.17 -22.74
N LEU A 389 -17.49 -4.72 -23.85
CA LEU A 389 -18.85 -4.24 -24.01
C LEU A 389 -19.61 -5.15 -24.95
N LEU A 390 -20.90 -5.35 -24.71
CA LEU A 390 -21.80 -6.08 -25.59
C LEU A 390 -22.86 -5.10 -26.11
N VAL A 391 -22.94 -4.96 -27.42
CA VAL A 391 -23.91 -4.10 -28.11
C VAL A 391 -24.58 -4.92 -29.20
N ALA A 392 -25.90 -5.06 -29.14
CA ALA A 392 -26.67 -5.81 -30.14
C ALA A 392 -26.12 -7.23 -30.45
N GLY A 393 -25.61 -7.91 -29.41
CA GLY A 393 -25.04 -9.26 -29.49
C GLY A 393 -23.59 -9.32 -29.99
N GLU A 394 -22.96 -8.18 -30.29
CA GLU A 394 -21.58 -8.09 -30.74
C GLU A 394 -20.68 -7.58 -29.60
N THR A 395 -19.54 -8.25 -29.40
CA THR A 395 -18.57 -7.89 -28.37
C THR A 395 -17.58 -6.87 -28.91
N VAL A 396 -17.38 -5.80 -28.14
CA VAL A 396 -16.43 -4.73 -28.42
C VAL A 396 -15.42 -4.66 -27.28
N GLU A 397 -14.14 -4.65 -27.63
CA GLU A 397 -13.04 -4.59 -26.67
C GLU A 397 -12.27 -3.26 -26.81
N VAL A 398 -11.97 -2.67 -25.65
CA VAL A 398 -11.07 -1.53 -25.52
C VAL A 398 -10.10 -1.81 -24.38
N MET A 399 -8.83 -1.47 -24.58
CA MET A 399 -7.77 -1.73 -23.62
C MET A 399 -6.78 -0.57 -23.60
N GLY A 400 -6.02 -0.47 -22.52
CA GLY A 400 -4.96 0.52 -22.40
C GLY A 400 -4.00 0.22 -21.26
N GLU A 401 -2.92 0.99 -21.25
CA GLU A 401 -1.93 0.97 -20.18
C GLU A 401 -1.52 2.41 -19.86
N GLY A 402 -1.24 2.70 -18.60
CA GLY A 402 -0.77 4.01 -18.17
C GLY A 402 0.09 3.93 -16.92
N GLN A 403 0.98 4.90 -16.76
CA GLN A 403 1.68 5.09 -15.49
C GLN A 403 0.67 5.47 -14.40
N VAL A 404 0.85 4.90 -13.21
CA VAL A 404 0.04 5.21 -12.03
C VAL A 404 0.96 5.42 -10.83
N THR A 405 0.67 6.43 -10.03
CA THR A 405 1.37 6.67 -8.76
C THR A 405 0.58 5.99 -7.65
N VAL A 406 1.21 5.01 -6.99
CA VAL A 406 0.65 4.36 -5.79
C VAL A 406 1.24 5.05 -4.56
N LEU A 407 0.38 5.61 -3.72
CA LEU A 407 0.76 6.30 -2.49
C LEU A 407 0.64 5.37 -1.29
N SER A 408 1.42 5.66 -0.24
CA SER A 408 1.30 4.98 1.04
C SER A 408 -0.06 5.22 1.69
N PRO A 409 -0.46 4.35 2.64
CA PRO A 409 -1.65 4.60 3.45
C PRO A 409 -1.64 5.97 4.11
N SER A 410 -2.80 6.60 4.21
CA SER A 410 -2.99 7.76 5.07
C SER A 410 -3.27 7.26 6.49
N ASP A 411 -2.58 7.80 7.47
CA ASP A 411 -2.85 7.48 8.87
C ASP A 411 -4.15 8.16 9.29
N SER A 412 -5.20 7.35 9.49
CA SER A 412 -6.37 7.78 10.28
C SER A 412 -7.21 6.64 10.87
N SER A 413 -7.09 5.37 10.44
CA SER A 413 -8.01 4.34 10.98
C SER A 413 -7.67 2.86 10.66
N GLY A 414 -6.39 2.53 10.45
CA GLY A 414 -5.95 1.13 10.27
C GLY A 414 -5.79 0.34 11.58
N ARG A 415 -5.78 1.02 12.73
CA ARG A 415 -5.65 0.38 14.04
C ARG A 415 -7.05 0.05 14.58
N SER A 416 -7.49 -1.20 14.39
CA SER A 416 -8.58 -1.90 15.12
C SER A 416 -10.07 -1.84 14.67
N ALA A 417 -10.46 -1.16 13.59
CA ALA A 417 -11.90 -1.05 13.25
C ALA A 417 -12.51 -2.21 12.43
N TRP A 418 -11.70 -3.03 11.74
CA TRP A 418 -12.19 -3.89 10.64
C TRP A 418 -12.60 -5.31 11.05
N MET A 419 -12.60 -5.62 12.35
CA MET A 419 -12.98 -6.93 12.89
C MET A 419 -14.35 -6.93 13.60
N ARG A 420 -15.16 -5.87 13.47
CA ARG A 420 -16.55 -5.91 13.93
C ARG A 420 -17.48 -6.22 12.76
N PRO A 421 -18.17 -7.38 12.74
CA PRO A 421 -19.34 -7.52 11.89
C PRO A 421 -20.37 -6.45 12.29
N PRO A 422 -21.25 -6.00 11.37
CA PRO A 422 -22.29 -5.05 11.71
C PRO A 422 -23.13 -5.65 12.82
N THR A 423 -23.07 -5.05 14.01
CA THR A 423 -24.02 -5.33 15.08
C THR A 423 -25.40 -5.03 14.54
N ALA A 424 -26.28 -6.04 14.63
CA ALA A 424 -27.70 -5.93 14.33
C ALA A 424 -28.30 -4.67 15.01
N PRO A 425 -29.34 -4.06 14.42
CA PRO A 425 -29.95 -2.86 14.98
C PRO A 425 -30.29 -3.08 16.46
N GLU A 426 -29.84 -2.14 17.30
CA GLU A 426 -30.11 -2.12 18.74
C GLU A 426 -31.62 -2.26 18.97
N ASN A 427 -32.00 -3.45 19.41
CA ASN A 427 -33.31 -3.72 19.95
C ASN A 427 -33.43 -2.89 21.24
N THR A 428 -34.24 -1.84 21.17
CA THR A 428 -34.52 -0.93 22.28
C THR A 428 -35.45 -1.64 23.25
N ASP A 429 -34.89 -2.50 24.09
CA ASP A 429 -35.58 -3.09 25.24
C ASP A 429 -34.60 -3.27 26.39
N SER A 430 -34.35 -2.17 27.11
CA SER A 430 -33.69 -2.18 28.41
C SER A 430 -34.70 -1.77 29.47
N TRP A 431 -35.34 -2.80 30.01
CA TRP A 431 -36.20 -2.83 31.18
C TRP A 431 -35.44 -2.45 32.45
N ILE A 432 -35.20 -1.16 32.70
CA ILE A 432 -35.03 -0.62 34.07
C ILE A 432 -35.58 0.81 34.07
N ARG A 433 -36.84 0.98 34.50
CA ARG A 433 -37.33 2.28 35.00
C ARG A 433 -37.36 2.20 36.52
N PRO A 434 -36.75 3.15 37.25
CA PRO A 434 -37.10 3.34 38.66
C PRO A 434 -38.57 3.77 38.74
N PRO A 435 -39.34 3.32 39.75
CA PRO A 435 -40.73 3.75 39.88
C PRO A 435 -40.79 5.26 40.16
N ALA A 436 -41.75 5.91 39.51
CA ALA A 436 -42.08 7.31 39.74
C ALA A 436 -42.64 7.48 41.16
N GLU A 437 -42.10 8.43 41.92
CA GLU A 437 -42.72 8.91 43.15
C GLU A 437 -43.84 9.88 42.77
N GLU A 438 -45.08 9.42 42.88
CA GLU A 438 -46.27 10.27 42.93
C GLU A 438 -46.34 10.96 44.29
N GLU A 439 -46.64 12.26 44.23
CA GLU A 439 -46.91 13.18 45.32
C GLU A 439 -47.96 12.62 46.30
N LYS A 440 -47.65 12.66 47.61
CA LYS A 440 -48.66 12.84 48.66
C LYS A 440 -48.17 13.82 49.72
N GLU A 441 -49.06 14.77 49.96
CA GLU A 441 -49.01 15.91 50.87
C GLU A 441 -48.85 15.57 52.36
N GLU A 442 -48.23 16.54 53.03
CA GLU A 442 -48.47 17.04 54.40
C GLU A 442 -47.95 16.31 55.65
N ASP A 443 -47.16 17.12 56.39
CA ASP A 443 -46.97 17.18 57.85
C ASP A 443 -46.34 16.00 58.59
N VAL A 444 -45.07 16.18 59.01
CA VAL A 444 -44.68 16.56 60.38
C VAL A 444 -43.15 16.66 60.43
N ALA A 445 -42.61 17.83 60.80
CA ALA A 445 -41.17 18.01 61.02
C ALA A 445 -40.70 17.23 62.27
N PRO A 446 -39.65 16.40 62.19
CA PRO A 446 -39.01 15.86 63.40
C PRO A 446 -38.13 16.92 64.06
N PRO A 447 -38.07 16.96 65.42
CA PRO A 447 -37.50 18.08 66.17
C PRO A 447 -35.98 18.16 66.07
N SER A 448 -35.45 19.38 66.26
CA SER A 448 -34.02 19.65 66.21
C SER A 448 -33.26 19.06 67.41
N PHE A 449 -31.99 18.72 67.17
CA PHE A 449 -31.09 17.96 68.04
C PHE A 449 -30.78 18.60 69.42
N THR A 450 -31.32 19.77 69.73
CA THR A 450 -31.11 20.49 71.00
C THR A 450 -32.20 20.26 72.06
N GLU A 451 -33.28 19.55 71.76
CA GLU A 451 -34.37 19.26 72.73
C GLU A 451 -34.32 17.85 73.36
N ALA A 452 -33.33 17.03 73.03
CA ALA A 452 -33.21 15.66 73.55
C ALA A 452 -32.36 15.52 74.83
N GLN A 453 -32.02 16.61 75.55
CA GLN A 453 -31.12 16.53 76.70
C GLN A 453 -31.47 17.31 77.97
N ASN A 454 -32.70 17.84 78.15
CA ASN A 454 -33.11 18.41 79.44
C ASN A 454 -34.62 18.20 79.74
N GLY A 455 -34.90 17.45 80.81
CA GLY A 455 -36.19 17.42 81.54
C GLY A 455 -37.12 16.26 81.15
N GLY A 456 -37.44 15.29 81.99
CA GLY A 456 -37.43 15.31 83.46
C GLY A 456 -38.68 15.98 83.98
#